data_AF-A0AAJ6DB85-F1
#
_entry.id   AF-A0AAJ6DB85-F1
#
_cell.length_a   1.000
_cell.length_b   1.000
_cell.length_c   1.000
_cell.angle_alpha   90.00
_cell.angle_beta   90.00
_cell.angle_gamma   90.00
#
_symmetry.space_group_name_H-M   'P 1'
#
loop_
_entity.id
_entity.type
_entity.pdbx_description
1 polymer ?
#
loop_
_entity_poly.entity_id
_entity_poly.type
_entity_poly.pdbx_seq_one_letter_code
_entity_poly.pdbx_strand_id
1 'polypeptide(L)'
;MGYNSPIFQTAKTLFIQQIGHSHSGYIEILLTTGVIGLFLALIALLIMPYYRFVTAIPADALLYPMLFSIWLFGMLQNLSESQFFSPDKQSWIFVVIAIVIVHTRHVAALRGHVGWLQSTAWMPMRGGTRLTSLGVHTRRA
;
A
#
# COMPACT_ATOMS: atom_id res chain seq x y z
N MET A 1 17.05 -33.50 24.09
CA MET A 1 17.33 -34.10 22.77
C MET A 1 18.84 -34.27 22.65
N GLY A 2 19.35 -35.47 22.35
CA GLY A 2 20.77 -35.80 22.43
C GLY A 2 21.59 -35.35 21.22
N TYR A 3 22.82 -34.89 21.49
CA TYR A 3 23.75 -34.32 20.51
C TYR A 3 24.25 -35.28 19.41
N ASN A 4 23.92 -36.58 19.48
CA ASN A 4 24.29 -37.61 18.50
C ASN A 4 23.10 -38.16 17.68
N SER A 5 21.96 -37.49 17.69
CA SER A 5 20.83 -37.92 16.85
C SER A 5 21.12 -37.63 15.36
N PRO A 6 20.75 -38.54 14.42
CA PRO A 6 20.95 -38.33 12.99
C PRO A 6 20.34 -37.02 12.49
N ILE A 7 19.20 -36.62 13.07
CA ILE A 7 18.50 -35.38 12.72
C ILE A 7 19.29 -34.13 13.11
N PHE A 8 20.07 -34.19 14.20
CA PHE A 8 20.93 -33.09 14.65
C PHE A 8 22.18 -32.95 13.78
N GLN A 9 22.73 -34.05 13.27
CA GLN A 9 23.82 -34.00 12.29
C GLN A 9 23.34 -33.44 10.94
N THR A 10 22.15 -33.84 10.48
CA THR A 10 21.54 -33.31 9.26
C THR A 10 21.24 -31.82 9.40
N ALA A 11 20.70 -31.37 10.54
CA ALA A 11 20.41 -29.94 10.81
C ALA A 11 21.66 -29.03 10.88
N LYS A 12 22.85 -29.59 11.16
CA LYS A 12 24.12 -28.86 11.17
C LYS A 12 24.83 -28.79 9.82
N THR A 13 24.32 -29.47 8.79
CA THR A 13 24.89 -29.35 7.46
C THR A 13 24.65 -27.95 6.89
N LEU A 14 25.65 -27.38 6.21
CA LEU A 14 25.59 -26.06 5.57
C LEU A 14 24.36 -25.93 4.64
N PHE A 15 23.92 -27.05 4.05
CA PHE A 15 22.70 -27.13 3.25
C PHE A 15 21.45 -26.70 4.04
N ILE A 16 21.23 -27.21 5.25
CA ILE A 16 20.05 -26.86 6.06
C ILE A 16 20.14 -25.44 6.64
N GLN A 17 21.34 -24.96 6.96
CA GLN A 17 21.53 -23.55 7.34
C GLN A 17 21.32 -22.59 6.17
N GLN A 18 21.65 -22.99 4.95
CA GLN A 18 21.39 -22.19 3.75
C GLN A 18 19.90 -22.14 3.39
N ILE A 19 19.10 -23.14 3.78
CA ILE A 19 17.63 -23.18 3.58
C ILE A 19 16.88 -22.09 4.38
N GLY A 20 17.57 -21.30 5.22
CA GLY A 20 17.08 -20.00 5.69
C GLY A 20 16.99 -18.97 4.56
N HIS A 21 16.26 -19.28 3.49
CA HIS A 21 16.01 -18.35 2.40
C HIS A 21 15.03 -17.30 2.92
N SER A 22 15.53 -16.08 3.15
CA SER A 22 14.65 -14.92 3.32
C SER A 22 13.86 -14.77 2.03
N HIS A 23 12.60 -15.19 2.08
CA HIS A 23 11.66 -15.09 0.97
C HIS A 23 11.36 -13.61 0.75
N SER A 24 12.16 -12.91 -0.05
CA SER A 24 11.82 -11.55 -0.45
C SER A 24 10.78 -11.60 -1.55
N GLY A 25 9.60 -11.01 -1.34
CA GLY A 25 8.51 -11.08 -2.31
C GLY A 25 8.86 -10.47 -3.67
N TYR A 26 9.77 -9.50 -3.70
CA TYR A 26 10.25 -8.92 -4.97
C TYR A 26 11.14 -9.89 -5.76
N ILE A 27 11.94 -10.71 -5.07
CA ILE A 27 12.74 -11.75 -5.72
C ILE A 27 11.81 -12.84 -6.25
N GLU A 28 10.79 -13.22 -5.49
CA GLU A 28 9.81 -14.20 -5.93
C GLU A 28 9.02 -13.72 -7.16
N ILE A 29 8.58 -12.45 -7.18
CA ILE A 29 7.95 -11.83 -8.35
C ILE A 29 8.90 -11.84 -9.54
N LEU A 30 10.19 -11.52 -9.35
CA LEU A 30 11.18 -11.53 -10.41
C LEU A 30 11.38 -12.94 -11.00
N LEU A 31 11.42 -13.98 -10.16
CA LEU A 31 11.62 -15.36 -10.59
C LEU A 31 10.39 -15.94 -11.30
N THR A 32 9.20 -15.57 -10.86
CA THR A 32 7.93 -16.11 -11.39
C THR A 32 7.46 -15.38 -12.65
N THR A 33 7.60 -14.05 -12.70
CA THR A 33 7.06 -13.21 -13.78
C THR A 33 8.14 -12.60 -14.67
N GLY A 34 9.42 -12.75 -14.30
CA GLY A 34 10.54 -12.14 -14.98
C GLY A 34 10.66 -10.64 -14.70
N VAL A 35 11.61 -10.01 -15.38
CA VAL A 35 11.94 -8.58 -15.20
C VAL A 35 10.74 -7.69 -15.55
N ILE A 36 9.98 -8.04 -16.59
CA ILE A 36 8.83 -7.26 -17.05
C ILE A 36 7.73 -7.24 -15.98
N GLY A 37 7.40 -8.40 -15.40
CA GLY A 37 6.39 -8.48 -14.35
C GLY A 37 6.81 -7.76 -13.08
N LEU A 38 8.10 -7.81 -12.71
CA LEU A 38 8.63 -7.02 -11.60
C LEU A 38 8.44 -5.51 -11.83
N PHE A 39 8.75 -5.00 -13.02
CA PHE A 39 8.55 -3.58 -13.32
C PHE A 39 7.08 -3.16 -13.21
N LEU A 40 6.17 -3.95 -13.77
CA LEU A 40 4.73 -3.68 -13.68
C LEU A 40 4.26 -3.71 -12.23
N ALA A 41 4.72 -4.68 -11.42
CA ALA A 41 4.40 -4.78 -10.01
C ALA A 41 4.92 -3.58 -9.22
N LEU A 42 6.16 -3.14 -9.46
CA LEU A 42 6.74 -1.95 -8.81
C LEU A 42 5.96 -0.68 -9.19
N ILE A 43 5.61 -0.51 -10.46
CA ILE A 43 4.83 0.65 -10.91
C ILE A 43 3.45 0.66 -10.23
N ALA A 44 2.76 -0.48 -10.24
CA ALA A 44 1.39 -0.59 -9.74
C ALA A 44 1.29 -0.55 -8.21
N LEU A 45 2.19 -1.23 -7.48
CA LEU A 45 2.13 -1.39 -6.03
C LEU A 45 2.98 -0.38 -5.26
N LEU A 46 4.06 0.13 -5.86
CA LEU A 46 4.98 1.06 -5.20
C LEU A 46 4.79 2.49 -5.70
N ILE A 47 5.04 2.74 -6.99
CA ILE A 47 5.19 4.10 -7.55
C ILE A 47 3.85 4.83 -7.61
N MET A 48 2.83 4.22 -8.20
CA MET A 48 1.51 4.84 -8.37
C MET A 48 0.83 5.19 -7.03
N PRO A 49 0.73 4.27 -6.05
CA PRO A 49 0.12 4.61 -4.77
C PRO A 49 0.96 5.62 -3.99
N TYR A 50 2.29 5.52 -4.02
CA TYR A 50 3.17 6.53 -3.39
C TYR A 50 2.87 7.94 -3.88
N TYR A 51 2.80 8.14 -5.20
CA TYR A 51 2.47 9.44 -5.78
C TYR A 51 1.12 9.97 -5.24
N ARG A 52 0.11 9.10 -5.18
CA ARG A 52 -1.24 9.46 -4.70
C ARG A 52 -1.25 9.82 -3.21
N PHE A 53 -0.46 9.13 -2.40
CA PHE A 53 -0.31 9.44 -0.97
C PHE A 53 0.35 10.80 -0.74
N VAL A 54 1.32 11.19 -1.57
CA VAL A 54 2.00 12.50 -1.45
C VAL A 54 1.11 13.64 -1.94
N THR A 55 0.26 13.41 -2.95
CA THR A 55 -0.73 14.39 -3.44
C THR A 55 -2.00 14.47 -2.57
N ALA A 56 -1.87 14.34 -1.25
CA ALA A 56 -2.99 14.26 -0.34
C ALA A 56 -3.85 15.53 -0.33
N ILE A 57 -5.17 15.35 -0.22
CA ILE A 57 -6.13 16.46 -0.10
C ILE A 57 -6.24 16.84 1.39
N PRO A 58 -6.27 18.13 1.75
CA PRO A 58 -6.35 18.56 3.16
C PRO A 58 -7.55 18.01 3.93
N ALA A 59 -8.66 17.73 3.22
CA ALA A 59 -9.88 17.15 3.81
C ALA A 59 -9.64 15.77 4.46
N ASP A 60 -8.57 15.07 4.07
CA ASP A 60 -8.31 13.68 4.44
C ASP A 60 -7.04 13.51 5.29
N ALA A 61 -6.56 14.60 5.89
CA ALA A 61 -5.29 14.67 6.60
C ALA A 61 -5.12 13.64 7.73
N LEU A 62 -6.22 13.11 8.30
CA LEU A 62 -6.17 12.05 9.33
C LEU A 62 -6.24 10.63 8.74
N LEU A 63 -6.93 10.46 7.61
CA LEU A 63 -7.13 9.17 6.97
C LEU A 63 -5.90 8.76 6.16
N TYR A 64 -5.26 9.70 5.48
CA TYR A 64 -4.10 9.44 4.62
C TYR A 64 -2.88 8.88 5.38
N PRO A 65 -2.45 9.42 6.54
CA PRO A 65 -1.32 8.88 7.30
C PRO A 65 -1.55 7.47 7.83
N MET A 66 -2.80 7.14 8.21
CA MET A 66 -3.17 5.80 8.64
C MET A 66 -3.06 4.81 7.49
N LEU A 67 -3.66 5.13 6.34
CA LEU A 67 -3.59 4.28 5.15
C LEU A 67 -2.16 4.17 4.61
N PHE A 68 -1.38 5.25 4.69
CA PHE A 68 0.03 5.25 4.33
C PHE A 68 0.83 4.32 5.22
N SER A 69 0.59 4.33 6.54
CA SER A 69 1.25 3.41 7.48
C SER A 69 0.93 1.95 7.16
N ILE A 70 -0.34 1.61 6.87
CA ILE A 70 -0.75 0.24 6.49
C ILE A 70 -0.06 -0.18 5.19
N TRP A 71 -0.09 0.67 4.18
CA TRP A 71 0.54 0.40 2.89
C TRP A 71 2.06 0.26 3.01
N LEU A 72 2.73 1.19 3.71
CA LEU A 72 4.17 1.18 3.92
C LEU A 72 4.60 -0.06 4.71
N PHE A 73 3.86 -0.41 5.77
CA PHE A 73 4.10 -1.63 6.51
C PHE A 73 4.01 -2.86 5.60
N GLY A 74 2.99 -2.96 4.74
CA GLY A 74 2.88 -4.07 3.79
C GLY A 74 4.01 -4.12 2.76
N MET A 75 4.47 -2.97 2.26
CA MET A 75 5.63 -2.90 1.35
C MET A 75 6.92 -3.36 2.02
N LEU A 76 7.14 -2.97 3.29
CA LEU A 76 8.30 -3.36 4.09
C LEU A 76 8.24 -4.82 4.52
N GLN A 77 7.06 -5.31 4.91
CA GLN A 77 6.85 -6.71 5.22
C GLN A 77 7.12 -7.58 4.00
N ASN A 78 6.72 -7.13 2.80
CA ASN A 78 6.98 -7.86 1.56
C ASN A 78 8.48 -7.95 1.19
N LEU A 79 9.34 -7.06 1.73
CA LEU A 79 10.79 -7.20 1.58
C LEU A 79 11.32 -8.40 2.37
N SER A 80 10.78 -8.66 3.56
CA SER A 80 11.23 -9.68 4.49
C SER A 80 10.56 -11.04 4.28
N GLU A 81 9.30 -11.03 3.88
CA GLU A 81 8.50 -12.21 3.59
C GLU A 81 7.76 -12.03 2.29
N SER A 82 7.75 -13.03 1.43
CA SER A 82 6.94 -13.00 0.22
C SER A 82 5.48 -13.17 0.61
N GLN A 83 4.69 -12.11 0.39
CA GLN A 83 3.27 -12.05 0.72
C GLN A 83 2.42 -11.69 -0.51
N PHE A 84 3.00 -10.96 -1.47
CA PHE A 84 2.26 -10.55 -2.66
C PHE A 84 2.01 -11.73 -3.59
N PHE A 85 0.75 -11.87 -4.01
CA PHE A 85 0.27 -12.88 -4.95
C PHE A 85 0.33 -14.33 -4.45
N SER A 86 0.63 -14.54 -3.16
CA SER A 86 0.54 -15.84 -2.50
C SER A 86 -0.89 -16.08 -2.00
N PRO A 87 -1.59 -17.16 -2.43
CA PRO A 87 -2.96 -17.45 -2.00
C PRO A 87 -3.10 -17.74 -0.50
N ASP A 88 -2.02 -18.24 0.10
CA ASP A 88 -1.89 -18.67 1.48
C ASP A 88 -1.65 -17.51 2.46
N LYS A 89 -1.29 -16.32 1.94
CA LYS A 89 -0.97 -15.15 2.77
C LYS A 89 -1.99 -14.04 2.56
N GLN A 90 -2.68 -13.67 3.63
CA GLN A 90 -3.85 -12.79 3.55
C GLN A 90 -3.54 -11.31 3.83
N SER A 91 -2.31 -10.98 4.24
CA SER A 91 -1.90 -9.62 4.64
C SER A 91 -1.92 -8.60 3.49
N TRP A 92 -1.66 -9.03 2.26
CA TRP A 92 -1.64 -8.14 1.09
C TRP A 92 -3.01 -7.52 0.75
N ILE A 93 -4.12 -8.11 1.22
CA ILE A 93 -5.46 -7.55 1.01
C ILE A 93 -5.60 -6.17 1.66
N PHE A 94 -4.97 -5.97 2.83
CA PHE A 94 -5.03 -4.68 3.54
C PHE A 94 -4.30 -3.58 2.77
N VAL A 95 -3.21 -3.94 2.08
CA VAL A 95 -2.49 -3.05 1.17
C VAL A 95 -3.38 -2.66 0.00
N VAL A 96 -4.05 -3.63 -0.63
CA VAL A 96 -4.96 -3.37 -1.76
C VAL A 96 -6.12 -2.48 -1.34
N ILE A 97 -6.74 -2.74 -0.17
CA ILE A 97 -7.80 -1.90 0.38
C ILE A 97 -7.30 -0.46 0.56
N ALA A 98 -6.12 -0.26 1.14
CA ALA A 98 -5.53 1.07 1.30
C ALA A 98 -5.32 1.78 -0.04
N ILE A 99 -4.79 1.07 -1.04
CA ILE A 99 -4.58 1.60 -2.40
C ILE A 99 -5.92 2.00 -3.04
N VAL A 100 -6.96 1.16 -2.92
CA VAL A 100 -8.28 1.41 -3.51
C VAL A 100 -8.96 2.62 -2.88
N ILE A 101 -8.89 2.77 -1.55
CA ILE A 101 -9.46 3.93 -0.86
C ILE A 101 -8.77 5.21 -1.35
N VAL A 102 -7.43 5.25 -1.32
CA VAL A 102 -6.66 6.42 -1.78
C VAL A 102 -6.89 6.71 -3.25
N HIS A 103 -6.98 5.68 -4.09
CA HIS A 103 -7.29 5.85 -5.51
C HIS A 103 -8.66 6.50 -5.71
N THR A 104 -9.68 6.00 -5.04
CA THR A 104 -11.06 6.50 -5.17
C THR A 104 -11.16 7.95 -4.72
N ARG A 105 -10.52 8.31 -3.60
CA ARG A 105 -10.48 9.69 -3.10
C ARG A 105 -9.73 10.62 -4.04
N HIS A 106 -8.59 10.18 -4.57
CA HIS A 106 -7.82 10.94 -5.56
C HIS A 106 -8.62 11.20 -6.85
N VAL A 107 -9.31 10.18 -7.39
CA VAL A 107 -10.17 10.34 -8.58
C VAL A 107 -11.37 11.24 -8.30
N ALA A 108 -12.01 11.10 -7.14
CA ALA A 108 -13.12 11.97 -6.74
C ALA A 108 -12.70 13.45 -6.66
N ALA A 109 -11.48 13.72 -6.18
CA ALA A 109 -10.95 15.08 -6.14
C ALA A 109 -10.66 15.65 -7.52
N LEU A 110 -10.04 14.86 -8.42
CA LEU A 110 -9.82 15.26 -9.81
C LEU A 110 -11.14 15.54 -10.56
N ARG A 111 -12.22 14.84 -10.19
CA ARG A 111 -13.56 15.04 -10.75
C ARG A 111 -14.36 16.16 -10.08
N GLY A 112 -13.81 16.84 -9.08
CA GLY A 112 -14.49 17.92 -8.37
C GLY A 112 -15.64 17.48 -7.46
N HIS A 113 -15.70 16.20 -7.06
CA HIS A 113 -16.74 15.65 -6.17
C HIS A 113 -16.49 16.02 -4.69
N VAL A 114 -16.27 17.30 -4.41
CA VAL A 114 -15.90 17.82 -3.07
C VAL A 114 -16.97 17.55 -2.01
N GLY A 115 -18.25 17.59 -2.38
CA GLY A 115 -19.36 17.30 -1.45
C GLY A 115 -19.39 15.83 -0.99
N TRP A 116 -19.07 14.89 -1.88
CA TRP A 116 -18.97 13.48 -1.54
C TRP A 116 -17.76 13.20 -0.63
N LEU A 117 -16.60 13.79 -0.94
CA LEU A 117 -15.40 13.70 -0.10
C LEU A 117 -15.63 14.21 1.32
N GLN A 118 -16.34 15.34 1.46
CA GLN A 118 -16.70 15.90 2.77
C GLN A 118 -17.69 15.01 3.53
N SER A 119 -18.67 14.42 2.84
CA SER A 119 -19.65 13.50 3.47
C SER A 119 -19.02 12.19 3.97
N THR A 120 -17.91 11.77 3.35
CA THR A 120 -17.19 10.53 3.65
C THR A 120 -15.85 10.79 4.34
N ALA A 121 -15.62 12.02 4.81
CA ALA A 121 -14.44 12.37 5.58
C ALA A 121 -14.51 11.64 6.94
N TRP A 122 -13.36 11.10 7.38
CA TRP A 122 -13.27 10.38 8.66
C TRP A 122 -13.76 11.20 9.85
N MET A 123 -13.56 12.52 9.79
CA MET A 123 -14.25 13.48 10.65
C MET A 123 -15.08 14.41 9.77
N PRO A 124 -16.39 14.57 10.04
CA PRO A 124 -17.14 15.65 9.41
C PRO A 124 -16.45 16.97 9.77
N MET A 125 -16.17 17.82 8.77
CA MET A 125 -15.69 19.17 9.04
C MET A 125 -16.70 19.84 9.97
N ARG A 126 -16.32 20.01 11.24
CA ARG A 126 -17.13 20.70 12.23
C ARG A 126 -17.00 22.20 11.94
N GLY A 127 -17.77 22.68 10.97
CA GLY A 127 -17.62 24.07 10.53
C GLY A 127 -18.41 24.40 9.27
N GLY A 128 -19.74 24.36 9.36
CA GLY A 128 -20.56 25.12 8.43
C GLY A 128 -20.38 26.61 8.68
N THR A 129 -19.32 27.24 8.16
CA THR A 129 -19.32 28.68 7.85
C THR A 129 -18.13 29.07 6.98
N ARG A 130 -18.44 29.66 5.81
CA ARG A 130 -17.56 30.46 4.93
C ARG A 130 -16.60 29.71 4.00
N LEU A 131 -17.16 29.08 2.96
CA LEU A 131 -16.52 29.03 1.64
C LEU A 131 -17.45 29.55 0.52
N THR A 132 -18.38 30.44 0.86
CA THR A 132 -19.30 31.07 -0.09
C THR A 132 -18.85 32.45 -0.59
N SER A 133 -17.67 32.95 -0.26
CA SER A 133 -17.30 34.35 -0.58
C SER A 133 -16.06 34.58 -1.44
N LEU A 134 -15.50 33.57 -2.11
CA LEU A 134 -14.37 33.83 -3.02
C LEU A 134 -14.55 33.07 -4.34
N GLY A 135 -15.08 33.78 -5.34
CA GLY A 135 -14.67 33.56 -6.73
C GLY A 135 -15.71 33.04 -7.72
N VAL A 136 -16.92 33.60 -7.77
CA VAL A 136 -17.72 33.61 -9.02
C VAL A 136 -18.10 35.05 -9.34
N HIS A 137 -17.12 35.84 -9.74
CA HIS A 137 -17.38 37.01 -10.56
C HIS A 137 -17.56 36.53 -12.00
N THR A 138 -18.82 36.36 -12.36
CA THR A 138 -19.40 36.51 -13.68
C THR A 138 -18.58 37.42 -14.60
N ARG A 139 -18.06 36.85 -15.70
CA ARG A 139 -17.98 37.58 -16.98
C ARG A 139 -18.86 36.86 -17.99
N ARG A 140 -20.08 37.38 -18.15
CA ARG A 140 -20.81 37.38 -19.41
C ARG A 140 -20.71 38.79 -19.97
N ALA A 141 -20.05 38.92 -21.12
CA ALA A 141 -20.31 39.88 -22.20
C ALA A 141 -19.35 39.51 -23.33
#